data_AF-A0A5B0PZ96-F1
#
_entry.id   AF-A0A5B0PZ96-F1
#
_cell.length_a   1.000
_cell.length_b   1.000
_cell.length_c   1.000
_cell.angle_alpha   90.00
_cell.angle_beta   90.00
_cell.angle_gamma   90.00
#
_symmetry.space_group_name_H-M   'P 1'
#
loop_
_entity.id
_entity.type
_entity.pdbx_description
1 polymer ?
#
loop_
_entity_poly.entity_id
_entity_poly.type
_entity_poly.pdbx_seq_one_letter_code
_entity_poly.pdbx_strand_id
1 'polypeptide(L)'
;MTCMKLMFILSAIPSLLLAQAIETEPAELLPFEVLCEHQNSQEALEHVPCNTPYTCVHGFRHEACPITRARKFSRCRICTVHWNFHFLLDCKNHPHTRVECDEHQ
;
A
#
# COMPACT_ATOMS: atom_id res chain seq x y z
N MET A 1 69.41 11.20 -2.36
CA MET A 1 68.14 11.95 -2.40
C MET A 1 67.08 11.09 -3.06
N THR A 2 66.44 10.26 -2.23
CA THR A 2 65.33 9.31 -2.49
C THR A 2 65.06 8.79 -1.07
N CYS A 3 63.91 8.84 -0.42
CA CYS A 3 62.56 8.59 -0.88
C CYS A 3 61.63 9.20 0.19
N MET A 4 61.25 10.47 0.05
CA MET A 4 60.18 11.07 0.85
C MET A 4 58.86 10.71 0.18
N LYS A 5 58.29 9.54 0.49
CA LYS A 5 56.93 9.15 0.07
C LYS A 5 56.51 7.83 0.74
N LEU A 6 56.59 7.73 2.06
CA LEU A 6 56.10 6.52 2.75
C LEU A 6 55.61 6.77 4.18
N MET A 7 54.99 7.93 4.42
CA MET A 7 54.33 8.27 5.69
C MET A 7 52.95 8.92 5.46
N PHE A 8 52.19 8.40 4.49
CA PHE A 8 50.82 8.88 4.20
C PHE A 8 49.84 7.76 3.81
N ILE A 9 50.11 6.51 4.20
CA ILE A 9 49.23 5.35 3.88
C ILE A 9 48.73 4.65 5.16
N LEU A 10 48.63 5.36 6.29
CA LEU A 10 48.11 4.77 7.54
C LEU A 10 47.06 5.63 8.26
N SER A 11 46.48 6.64 7.61
CA SER A 11 45.42 7.49 8.20
C SER A 11 44.03 7.28 7.60
N ALA A 12 43.82 6.28 6.76
CA ALA A 12 42.53 6.03 6.08
C ALA A 12 41.76 4.80 6.61
N ILE A 13 41.94 4.45 7.89
CA ILE A 13 41.30 3.27 8.48
C ILE A 13 40.86 3.62 9.92
N PRO A 14 39.77 4.41 10.09
CA PRO A 14 38.67 3.82 10.86
C PRO A 14 37.25 4.28 10.43
N SER A 15 37.05 4.87 9.25
CA SER A 15 35.71 5.37 8.85
C SER A 15 34.90 4.41 7.97
N LEU A 16 35.52 3.32 7.47
CA LEU A 16 34.83 2.35 6.60
C LEU A 16 34.11 1.22 7.36
N LEU A 17 34.22 1.17 8.69
CA LEU A 17 33.49 0.20 9.52
C LEU A 17 32.23 0.80 10.18
N LEU A 18 31.87 2.05 9.86
CA LEU A 18 30.66 2.71 10.37
C LEU A 18 29.60 2.98 9.27
N ALA A 19 29.72 2.33 8.10
CA ALA A 19 28.72 2.40 7.04
C ALA A 19 27.87 1.12 6.91
N GLN A 20 28.12 0.10 7.75
CA GLN A 20 27.33 -1.14 7.77
C GLN A 20 26.27 -1.17 8.88
N ALA A 21 26.00 -0.03 9.51
CA ALA A 21 24.87 0.09 10.41
C ALA A 21 23.60 0.38 9.61
N ILE A 22 22.97 -0.70 9.15
CA ILE A 22 21.51 -0.81 9.21
C ILE A 22 20.79 0.16 8.24
N GLU A 23 20.96 -0.04 6.94
CA GLU A 23 19.78 -0.02 6.07
C GLU A 23 19.10 -1.39 6.23
N THR A 24 18.55 -1.65 7.42
CA THR A 24 17.33 -2.45 7.45
C THR A 24 16.39 -1.73 6.52
N GLU A 25 15.89 -2.46 5.52
CA GLU A 25 14.68 -2.10 4.78
C GLU A 25 13.74 -1.40 5.76
N PRO A 26 13.08 -0.28 5.38
CA PRO A 26 12.05 0.27 6.24
C PRO A 26 11.14 -0.90 6.51
N ALA A 27 11.15 -1.41 7.75
CA ALA A 27 10.27 -2.47 8.15
C ALA A 27 8.93 -1.95 7.71
N GLU A 28 8.35 -2.57 6.68
CA GLU A 28 6.98 -2.30 6.31
C GLU A 28 6.29 -2.37 7.64
N LEU A 29 5.80 -1.23 8.11
CA LEU A 29 4.92 -1.18 9.25
C LEU A 29 3.73 -1.96 8.71
N LEU A 30 3.79 -3.29 8.88
CA LEU A 30 2.66 -4.17 8.75
C LEU A 30 1.59 -3.40 9.50
N PRO A 31 0.49 -3.00 8.84
CA PRO A 31 -0.54 -2.27 9.53
C PRO A 31 -0.84 -3.15 10.73
N PHE A 32 -0.50 -2.66 11.92
CA PHE A 32 -0.81 -3.36 13.14
C PHE A 32 -2.33 -3.35 13.11
N GLU A 33 -2.93 -4.44 12.61
CA GLU A 33 -4.34 -4.64 12.70
C GLU A 33 -4.57 -4.72 14.19
N VAL A 34 -5.03 -3.60 14.76
CA VAL A 34 -5.40 -3.52 16.16
C VAL A 34 -6.65 -4.37 16.28
N LEU A 35 -6.45 -5.67 16.44
CA LEU A 35 -7.50 -6.60 16.78
C LEU A 35 -7.87 -6.30 18.23
N CYS A 36 -9.15 -6.00 18.45
CA CYS A 36 -9.64 -5.92 19.83
C CYS A 36 -9.56 -7.32 20.47
N GLU A 37 -9.33 -7.38 21.78
CA GLU A 37 -9.24 -8.65 22.51
C GLU A 37 -10.60 -9.36 22.71
N HIS A 38 -11.70 -8.71 22.32
CA HIS A 38 -13.04 -9.28 22.43
C HIS A 38 -13.22 -10.46 21.46
N GLN A 39 -13.60 -11.63 21.97
CA GLN A 39 -13.87 -12.84 21.17
C GLN A 39 -15.17 -12.78 20.35
N ASN A 40 -15.95 -11.69 20.45
CA ASN A 40 -17.28 -11.60 19.86
C ASN A 40 -17.24 -10.95 18.47
N SER A 41 -16.79 -11.72 17.46
CA SER A 41 -16.72 -11.31 16.06
C SER A 41 -18.02 -11.58 15.30
N GLN A 42 -18.40 -10.67 14.41
CA GLN A 42 -19.48 -10.84 13.45
C GLN A 42 -18.99 -10.49 12.04
N GLU A 43 -19.36 -11.32 11.06
CA GLU A 43 -19.19 -10.96 9.65
C GLU A 43 -20.24 -9.94 9.21
N ALA A 44 -19.80 -8.96 8.42
CA ALA A 44 -20.65 -7.93 7.86
C ALA A 44 -20.29 -7.68 6.38
N LEU A 45 -21.24 -7.08 5.67
CA LEU A 45 -21.14 -6.73 4.27
C LEU A 45 -21.48 -5.26 4.09
N GLU A 46 -20.74 -4.56 3.24
CA GLU A 46 -21.04 -3.19 2.83
C GLU A 46 -20.75 -2.99 1.35
N HIS A 47 -21.33 -1.94 0.77
CA HIS A 47 -21.05 -1.52 -0.60
C HIS A 47 -20.23 -0.24 -0.56
N VAL A 48 -19.03 -0.28 -1.14
CA VAL A 48 -18.09 0.86 -1.17
C VAL A 48 -17.72 1.18 -2.62
N PRO A 49 -17.43 2.45 -2.96
CA PRO A 49 -17.00 2.81 -4.32
C PRO A 49 -15.65 2.14 -4.67
N CYS A 50 -15.47 1.79 -5.94
CA CYS A 50 -14.24 1.16 -6.41
C CYS A 50 -13.02 2.08 -6.30
N ASN A 51 -13.21 3.40 -6.47
CA ASN A 51 -12.19 4.46 -6.39
C ASN A 51 -10.93 4.25 -7.24
N THR A 52 -10.92 3.26 -8.14
CA THR A 52 -9.82 3.05 -9.08
C THR A 52 -9.97 4.04 -10.24
N PRO A 53 -8.94 4.82 -10.59
CA PRO A 53 -8.96 5.64 -11.80
C PRO A 53 -9.22 4.79 -13.04
N TYR A 54 -9.90 5.34 -14.03
CA TYR A 54 -10.23 4.61 -15.25
C TYR A 54 -10.04 5.47 -16.50
N THR A 55 -9.81 4.81 -17.63
CA THR A 55 -9.83 5.45 -18.95
C THR A 55 -11.12 5.08 -19.66
N CYS A 56 -11.86 6.06 -20.15
CA CYS A 56 -13.13 5.83 -20.82
C CYS A 56 -12.99 5.52 -22.31
N VAL A 57 -14.07 5.10 -22.98
CA VAL A 57 -14.08 4.73 -24.41
C VAL A 57 -13.59 5.85 -25.33
N HIS A 58 -13.77 7.10 -24.91
CA HIS A 58 -13.30 8.30 -25.61
C HIS A 58 -11.82 8.63 -25.33
N GLY A 59 -11.13 7.86 -24.47
CA GLY A 59 -9.71 8.04 -24.16
C GLY A 59 -9.41 8.99 -23.00
N PHE A 60 -10.43 9.61 -22.39
CA PHE A 60 -10.26 10.47 -21.22
C PHE A 60 -10.01 9.66 -19.94
N ARG A 61 -9.24 10.22 -19.02
CA ARG A 61 -8.96 9.63 -17.71
C ARG A 61 -9.84 10.29 -16.65
N HIS A 62 -10.50 9.47 -15.84
CA HIS A 62 -11.30 9.90 -14.69
C HIS A 62 -10.67 9.38 -13.39
N GLU A 63 -10.86 10.14 -12.31
CA GLU A 63 -10.24 9.86 -11.02
C GLU A 63 -10.82 8.63 -10.30
N ALA A 64 -12.10 8.33 -10.51
CA ALA A 64 -12.77 7.23 -9.81
C ALA A 64 -13.78 6.50 -10.69
N CYS A 65 -13.66 5.18 -10.75
CA CYS A 65 -14.64 4.30 -11.37
C CYS A 65 -16.03 4.44 -10.71
N PRO A 66 -17.12 4.58 -11.49
CA PRO A 66 -18.48 4.83 -10.96
C PRO A 66 -19.12 3.59 -10.32
N ILE A 67 -18.44 2.44 -10.32
CA ILE A 67 -18.97 1.18 -9.80
C ILE A 67 -18.77 1.09 -8.28
N THR A 68 -19.82 0.67 -7.59
CA THR A 68 -19.74 0.22 -6.20
C THR A 68 -19.47 -1.28 -6.13
N ARG A 69 -18.70 -1.70 -5.13
CA ARG A 69 -18.28 -3.09 -4.91
C ARG A 69 -18.70 -3.55 -3.53
N ALA A 70 -19.11 -4.81 -3.45
CA ALA A 70 -19.38 -5.46 -2.17
C ALA A 70 -18.06 -5.83 -1.48
N ARG A 71 -17.87 -5.31 -0.26
CA ARG A 71 -16.74 -5.59 0.63
C ARG A 71 -17.25 -6.34 1.85
N LYS A 72 -16.61 -7.46 2.15
CA LYS A 72 -16.83 -8.23 3.38
C LYS A 72 -15.77 -7.85 4.40
N PHE A 73 -16.17 -7.80 5.65
CA PHE A 73 -15.28 -7.51 6.78
C PHE A 73 -15.78 -8.21 8.04
N SER A 74 -14.88 -8.36 9.00
CA SER A 74 -15.19 -8.78 10.36
C SER A 74 -15.32 -7.55 11.25
N ARG A 75 -16.27 -7.55 12.18
CA ARG A 75 -16.43 -6.51 13.20
C ARG A 75 -16.59 -7.09 14.59
N CYS A 76 -16.10 -6.37 15.59
CA CYS A 76 -16.41 -6.67 16.98
C CYS A 76 -17.83 -6.21 17.32
N ARG A 77 -18.65 -7.07 17.93
CA ARG A 77 -19.99 -6.69 18.41
C ARG A 77 -19.97 -5.72 19.59
N ILE A 78 -18.85 -5.60 20.30
CA ILE A 78 -18.73 -4.80 21.51
C ILE A 78 -18.17 -3.41 21.20
N CYS A 79 -16.98 -3.33 20.58
CA CYS A 79 -16.30 -2.06 20.31
C CYS A 79 -16.35 -1.61 18.84
N THR A 80 -17.02 -2.38 17.97
CA THR A 80 -17.19 -2.06 16.53
C THR A 80 -15.91 -1.89 15.71
N VAL A 81 -14.74 -2.25 16.25
CA VAL A 81 -13.50 -2.32 15.47
C VAL A 81 -13.69 -3.29 14.31
N HIS A 82 -13.18 -2.94 13.12
CA HIS A 82 -13.30 -3.69 11.89
C HIS A 82 -11.94 -4.22 11.43
N TRP A 83 -11.90 -5.41 10.83
CA TRP A 83 -10.69 -6.06 10.30
C TRP A 83 -11.04 -7.06 9.17
N ASN A 84 -10.05 -7.69 8.54
CA ASN A 84 -10.23 -8.68 7.46
C ASN A 84 -11.02 -8.16 6.25
N PHE A 85 -10.76 -6.92 5.82
CA PHE A 85 -11.43 -6.32 4.68
C PHE A 85 -11.03 -7.00 3.36
N HIS A 86 -12.00 -7.49 2.60
CA HIS A 86 -11.76 -7.98 1.25
C HIS A 86 -13.00 -7.79 0.35
N PHE A 87 -12.76 -7.57 -0.94
CA PHE A 87 -13.83 -7.51 -1.92
C PHE A 87 -14.31 -8.92 -2.27
N LEU A 88 -15.62 -9.10 -2.42
CA LEU A 88 -16.19 -10.41 -2.78
C LEU A 88 -15.97 -10.75 -4.26
N LEU A 89 -15.92 -9.74 -5.12
CA LEU A 89 -15.77 -9.86 -6.56
C LEU A 89 -14.88 -8.74 -7.08
N ASP A 90 -14.24 -9.00 -8.21
CA ASP A 90 -13.53 -7.97 -8.96
C ASP A 90 -14.47 -6.88 -9.47
N CYS A 91 -13.91 -5.70 -9.73
CA CYS A 91 -14.67 -4.61 -10.33
C CYS A 91 -15.15 -5.05 -11.72
N LYS A 92 -16.42 -4.85 -12.03
CA LYS A 92 -16.98 -5.13 -13.38
C LYS A 92 -16.21 -4.40 -14.49
N ASN A 93 -15.63 -3.25 -14.17
CA ASN A 93 -14.87 -2.45 -15.13
C ASN A 93 -13.39 -2.84 -15.21
N HIS A 94 -12.91 -3.82 -14.44
CA HIS A 94 -11.51 -4.28 -14.54
C HIS A 94 -11.19 -4.71 -15.99
N PRO A 95 -10.07 -4.26 -16.60
CA PRO A 95 -8.90 -3.62 -16.00
C PRO A 95 -8.94 -2.08 -15.92
N HIS A 96 -10.12 -1.46 -15.95
CA HIS A 96 -10.39 -0.02 -15.92
C HIS A 96 -9.96 0.72 -17.19
N THR A 97 -10.13 0.04 -18.33
CA THR A 97 -9.84 0.57 -19.67
C THR A 97 -11.08 0.53 -20.54
N ARG A 98 -11.32 1.57 -21.35
CA ARG A 98 -12.47 1.69 -22.26
C ARG A 98 -13.82 1.51 -21.54
N VAL A 99 -13.97 2.13 -20.38
CA VAL A 99 -15.24 2.18 -19.65
C VAL A 99 -16.18 3.17 -20.33
N GLU A 100 -17.48 2.89 -20.40
CA GLU A 100 -18.47 3.84 -20.93
C GLU A 100 -18.52 5.12 -20.08
N CYS A 101 -18.54 6.28 -20.74
CA CYS A 101 -18.61 7.61 -20.12
C CYS A 101 -19.55 8.51 -20.93
N ASP A 102 -20.52 9.15 -20.27
CA ASP A 102 -21.46 10.09 -20.90
C ASP A 102 -20.97 11.55 -20.86
N GLU A 103 -19.91 11.84 -20.10
CA GLU A 103 -19.39 13.20 -19.86
C GLU A 103 -18.76 13.86 -21.11
N HIS A 104 -18.64 13.13 -22.22
CA HIS A 104 -17.90 13.56 -23.41
C HIS A 104 -18.67 13.34 -24.73
N GLN A 105 -20.00 13.15 -24.64
CA GLN A 105 -20.90 13.05 -25.80
C GLN A 105 -21.26 14.42 -26.39
#